data_AF-A0AAD9JC60-F1
#
_entry.id   AF-A0AAD9JC60-F1
#
_cell.length_a   1.000
_cell.length_b   1.000
_cell.length_c   1.000
_cell.angle_alpha   90.00
_cell.angle_beta   90.00
_cell.angle_gamma   90.00
#
_symmetry.space_group_name_H-M   'P 1'
#
loop_
_entity.id
_entity.type
_entity.pdbx_description
1 polymer ?
#
loop_
_entity_poly.entity_id
_entity_poly.type
_entity_poly.pdbx_seq_one_letter_code
_entity_poly.pdbx_strand_id
1 'polypeptide(L)'
;KCFIKLIVIYSNNEVEHLIQNSDLPENLPNEVSGELVFEQTQPRVWPISSYPDRELCRASQKLVNQQQNAYIDSRIIMQRQRLRAVPLSECLFTYRNKDGRFWICGKERLVYAPGYPQKWCWGCVVL
;
A
#
# COMPACT_ATOMS: atom_id res chain seq x y z
N LYS A 1 -52.32 -5.96 -10.23
CA LYS A 1 -51.40 -4.89 -9.76
C LYS A 1 -49.99 -5.27 -10.22
N CYS A 2 -49.34 -4.43 -11.02
CA CYS A 2 -47.92 -4.58 -11.34
C CYS A 2 -47.09 -3.75 -10.37
N PHE A 3 -45.90 -4.24 -10.01
CA PHE A 3 -44.93 -3.53 -9.20
C PHE A 3 -43.56 -3.62 -9.87
N ILE A 4 -42.76 -2.56 -9.71
CA ILE A 4 -41.37 -2.52 -10.18
C ILE A 4 -40.50 -3.07 -9.04
N LYS A 5 -39.74 -4.13 -9.33
CA LYS A 5 -38.76 -4.67 -8.39
C LYS A 5 -37.46 -3.88 -8.52
N LEU A 6 -37.10 -3.16 -7.47
CA LEU A 6 -35.83 -2.46 -7.35
C LEU A 6 -34.87 -3.30 -6.48
N ILE A 7 -33.65 -3.56 -6.97
CA ILE A 7 -32.61 -4.25 -6.22
C ILE A 7 -31.48 -3.25 -5.97
N VAL A 8 -31.15 -3.02 -4.70
CA VAL A 8 -30.05 -2.14 -4.30
C VAL A 8 -28.92 -2.99 -3.77
N ILE A 9 -27.72 -2.81 -4.32
CA ILE A 9 -26.50 -3.50 -3.89
C ILE A 9 -25.53 -2.45 -3.36
N TYR A 10 -25.01 -2.69 -2.16
CA TYR A 10 -23.96 -1.86 -1.57
C TYR A 10 -22.65 -2.61 -1.68
N SER A 11 -21.61 -1.96 -2.20
CA SER A 11 -20.27 -2.52 -2.32
C SER A 11 -19.22 -1.44 -2.09
N ASN A 12 -18.04 -1.86 -1.61
CA ASN A 12 -16.87 -1.01 -1.51
C ASN A 12 -15.92 -1.38 -2.65
N ASN A 13 -15.41 -0.35 -3.33
CA ASN A 13 -14.41 -0.54 -4.37
C ASN A 13 -13.08 0.05 -3.89
N GLU A 14 -12.06 -0.81 -3.83
CA GLU A 14 -10.74 -0.45 -3.34
C GLU A 14 -9.76 -0.40 -4.49
N VAL A 15 -8.93 0.65 -4.52
CA VAL A 15 -7.85 0.82 -5.48
C VAL A 15 -6.65 1.34 -4.70
N GLU A 16 -5.48 0.77 -4.97
CA GLU A 16 -4.23 1.10 -4.30
C GLU A 16 -3.15 1.46 -5.32
N HIS A 17 -2.20 2.28 -4.89
CA HIS A 17 -1.00 2.59 -5.64
C HIS A 17 0.18 2.59 -4.69
N LEU A 18 1.14 1.71 -4.96
CA LEU A 18 2.38 1.60 -4.22
C LEU A 18 3.45 2.46 -4.89
N ILE A 19 4.08 3.34 -4.11
CA ILE A 19 5.26 4.09 -4.52
C ILE A 19 6.45 3.47 -3.79
N GLN A 20 7.36 2.88 -4.55
CA GLN A 20 8.47 2.12 -4.01
C GLN A 20 9.80 2.66 -4.54
N ASN A 21 10.65 3.10 -3.62
CA ASN A 21 11.97 3.66 -3.93
C ASN A 21 13.12 2.67 -3.66
N SER A 22 12.84 1.38 -3.54
CA SER A 22 13.81 0.35 -3.11
C SER A 22 13.75 -0.91 -3.99
N ASP A 23 14.86 -1.66 -4.06
CA ASP A 23 15.02 -2.92 -4.79
C ASP A 23 14.19 -4.11 -4.21
N LEU A 24 13.25 -3.85 -3.32
CA LEU A 24 12.45 -4.90 -2.70
C LEU A 24 11.43 -5.49 -3.70
N PRO A 25 11.04 -6.77 -3.54
CA PRO A 25 9.97 -7.35 -4.35
C PRO A 25 8.69 -6.52 -4.22
N GLU A 26 8.01 -6.23 -5.34
CA GLU A 26 6.79 -5.40 -5.37
C GLU A 26 5.67 -5.88 -4.44
N ASN A 27 5.63 -7.18 -4.12
CA ASN A 27 4.59 -7.77 -3.29
C ASN A 27 4.86 -7.63 -1.78
N LEU A 28 6.11 -7.43 -1.37
CA LEU A 28 6.50 -7.42 0.05
C LEU A 28 5.86 -6.25 0.84
N PRO A 29 5.78 -5.02 0.30
CA PRO A 29 5.15 -3.89 0.99
C PRO A 29 3.65 -4.06 1.26
N ASN A 30 2.96 -4.91 0.48
CA ASN A 30 1.52 -5.16 0.64
C ASN A 30 1.22 -6.08 1.84
N GLU A 31 2.20 -6.86 2.29
CA GLU A 31 2.05 -7.82 3.39
C GLU A 31 2.38 -7.21 4.77
N VAL A 32 2.93 -6.00 4.81
CA VAL A 32 3.39 -5.34 6.04
C VAL A 32 2.52 -4.16 6.43
N SER A 33 2.40 -3.88 7.74
CA SER A 33 1.67 -2.70 8.16
C SER A 33 2.52 -1.44 8.07
N GLY A 34 1.96 -0.43 7.39
CA GLY A 34 2.42 0.96 7.45
C GLY A 34 1.71 1.79 8.52
N GLU A 35 2.25 2.97 8.77
CA GLU A 35 1.65 4.04 9.56
C GLU A 35 0.68 4.88 8.73
N LEU A 36 -0.46 5.23 9.31
CA LEU A 36 -1.44 6.12 8.67
C LEU A 36 -0.92 7.57 8.77
N VAL A 37 -0.56 8.15 7.63
CA VAL A 37 -0.05 9.53 7.54
C VAL A 37 -1.19 10.51 7.30
N PHE A 38 -2.17 10.10 6.49
CA PHE A 38 -3.32 10.92 6.16
C PHE A 38 -4.54 10.05 5.90
N GLU A 39 -5.71 10.51 6.35
CA GLU A 39 -7.00 9.94 6.03
C GLU A 39 -8.01 11.04 5.76
N GLN A 40 -8.81 10.87 4.71
CA GLN A 40 -9.97 11.71 4.46
C GLN A 40 -11.14 10.84 4.03
N THR A 41 -12.28 11.07 4.66
CA THR A 41 -13.55 10.43 4.31
C THR A 41 -14.59 11.51 4.03
N GLN A 42 -15.09 11.58 2.80
CA GLN A 42 -16.06 12.57 2.34
C GLN A 42 -16.95 11.94 1.24
N PRO A 43 -18.12 12.52 0.90
CA PRO A 43 -18.91 12.06 -0.25
C PRO A 43 -18.09 12.01 -1.55
N ARG A 44 -17.17 12.96 -1.71
CA ARG A 44 -16.11 13.00 -2.72
C ARG A 44 -14.84 13.52 -2.05
N VAL A 45 -13.73 12.82 -2.20
CA VAL A 45 -12.44 13.26 -1.67
C VAL A 45 -11.68 14.08 -2.71
N TRP A 46 -10.75 14.92 -2.25
CA TRP A 46 -9.90 15.72 -3.12
C TRP A 46 -8.52 15.08 -3.26
N PRO A 47 -7.90 15.08 -4.45
CA PRO A 47 -6.53 14.63 -4.61
C PRO A 47 -5.57 15.35 -3.65
N ILE A 48 -4.61 14.60 -3.12
CA ILE A 48 -3.50 15.17 -2.35
C ILE A 48 -2.63 15.97 -3.33
N SER A 49 -2.51 17.28 -3.10
CA SER A 49 -1.82 18.20 -4.02
C SER A 49 -0.70 19.03 -3.38
N SER A 50 -0.73 19.20 -2.05
CA SER A 50 0.23 20.02 -1.28
C SER A 50 1.34 19.20 -0.61
N TYR A 51 1.46 17.91 -0.92
CA TYR A 51 2.49 17.06 -0.34
C TYR A 51 3.84 17.24 -1.08
N PRO A 52 5.00 17.17 -0.37
CA PRO A 52 6.31 17.38 -0.99
C PRO A 52 6.63 16.38 -2.11
N ASP A 53 6.18 15.13 -1.95
CA ASP A 53 6.35 14.09 -2.96
C ASP A 53 5.38 14.29 -4.14
N ARG A 54 5.93 14.64 -5.29
CA ARG A 54 5.17 14.89 -6.52
C ARG A 54 4.61 13.61 -7.14
N GLU A 55 5.28 12.48 -6.95
CA GLU A 55 4.79 11.19 -7.45
C GLU A 55 3.53 10.78 -6.69
N LEU A 56 3.54 10.97 -5.37
CA LEU A 56 2.38 10.78 -4.50
C LEU A 56 1.20 11.66 -4.92
N CYS A 57 1.43 12.94 -5.17
CA CYS A 57 0.38 13.84 -5.62
C CYS A 57 -0.22 13.40 -6.97
N ARG A 58 0.62 12.96 -7.92
CA ARG A 58 0.17 12.41 -9.21
C ARG A 58 -0.62 11.11 -9.05
N ALA A 59 -0.16 10.21 -8.19
CA ALA A 59 -0.83 8.96 -7.89
C ALA A 59 -2.22 9.20 -7.28
N SER A 60 -2.33 10.07 -6.28
CA SER A 60 -3.60 10.45 -5.67
C SER A 60 -4.56 11.04 -6.70
N GLN A 61 -4.10 11.96 -7.56
CA GLN A 61 -4.90 12.54 -8.63
C GLN A 61 -5.42 11.48 -9.61
N LYS A 62 -4.55 10.54 -10.02
CA LYS A 62 -4.91 9.44 -10.92
C LYS A 62 -5.98 8.56 -10.30
N LEU A 63 -5.81 8.11 -9.05
CA LEU A 63 -6.75 7.24 -8.36
C LEU A 63 -8.12 7.89 -8.18
N VAL A 64 -8.16 9.15 -7.74
CA VAL A 64 -9.42 9.89 -7.56
C VAL A 64 -10.15 10.05 -8.91
N ASN A 65 -9.44 10.44 -9.97
CA ASN A 65 -10.02 10.59 -11.30
C ASN A 65 -10.52 9.25 -11.88
N GLN A 66 -9.78 8.16 -11.66
CA GLN A 66 -10.19 6.83 -12.08
C GLN A 66 -11.50 6.41 -11.41
N GLN A 67 -11.59 6.55 -10.08
CA GLN A 67 -12.80 6.18 -9.33
C GLN A 67 -14.02 7.04 -9.71
N GLN A 68 -13.82 8.31 -10.07
CA GLN A 68 -14.92 9.16 -10.54
C GLN A 68 -15.55 8.67 -11.84
N ASN A 69 -14.76 8.05 -12.73
CA ASN A 69 -15.21 7.60 -14.05
C ASN A 69 -15.50 6.09 -14.12
N ALA A 70 -15.12 5.32 -13.10
CA ALA A 70 -15.22 3.86 -13.12
C ALA A 70 -16.65 3.31 -12.99
N TYR A 71 -17.60 4.10 -12.49
CA TYR A 71 -18.95 3.62 -12.17
C TYR A 71 -20.06 4.46 -12.81
N ILE A 72 -20.44 4.08 -14.04
CA ILE A 72 -21.49 4.77 -14.80
C ILE A 72 -22.89 4.46 -14.24
N ASP A 73 -23.12 3.23 -13.79
CA ASP A 73 -24.43 2.75 -13.32
C ASP A 73 -24.58 2.74 -11.79
N SER A 74 -23.67 3.40 -11.07
CA SER A 74 -23.74 3.44 -9.61
C SER A 74 -23.48 4.84 -9.06
N ARG A 75 -23.90 5.06 -7.82
CA ARG A 75 -23.69 6.31 -7.11
C ARG A 75 -22.69 6.10 -5.98
N ILE A 76 -21.62 6.89 -5.99
CA ILE A 76 -20.71 6.99 -4.85
C ILE A 76 -21.42 7.76 -3.73
N ILE A 77 -21.62 7.08 -2.60
CA ILE A 77 -22.25 7.65 -1.39
C ILE A 77 -21.17 8.29 -0.51
N MET A 78 -20.06 7.58 -0.34
CA MET A 78 -18.89 7.99 0.43
C MET A 78 -17.62 7.49 -0.26
N GLN A 79 -16.55 8.24 -0.11
CA GLN A 79 -15.22 7.90 -0.59
C GLN A 79 -14.22 8.13 0.54
N ARG A 80 -13.26 7.20 0.66
CA ARG A 80 -12.18 7.27 1.64
C ARG A 80 -10.86 7.15 0.91
N GLN A 81 -9.94 8.06 1.20
CA GLN A 81 -8.54 7.94 0.78
C GLN A 81 -7.65 7.85 2.01
N ARG A 82 -6.60 7.03 1.88
CA ARG A 82 -5.61 6.80 2.94
C ARG A 82 -4.23 6.90 2.33
N LEU A 83 -3.35 7.66 2.98
CA LEU A 83 -1.93 7.62 2.75
C LEU A 83 -1.29 6.83 3.87
N ARG A 84 -0.59 5.76 3.52
CA ARG A 84 0.17 4.93 4.48
C ARG A 84 1.65 5.01 4.15
N ALA A 85 2.48 5.27 5.16
CA ALA A 85 3.92 5.15 5.06
C ALA A 85 4.37 3.83 5.65
N VAL A 86 5.01 2.98 4.85
CA VAL A 86 5.60 1.73 5.33
C VAL A 86 7.06 2.02 5.70
N PRO A 87 7.45 1.89 6.97
CA PRO A 87 8.85 2.08 7.36
C PRO A 87 9.68 0.95 6.75
N LEU A 88 10.82 1.34 6.17
CA LEU A 88 11.76 0.44 5.56
C LEU A 88 13.18 0.78 5.97
N SER A 89 13.90 -0.19 6.52
CA SER A 89 15.30 -0.05 6.88
C SER A 89 16.13 -1.05 6.08
N GLU A 90 17.04 -0.56 5.24
CA GLU A 90 18.10 -1.38 4.64
C GLU A 90 19.26 -1.52 5.62
N CYS A 91 19.69 -2.76 5.86
CA CYS A 91 20.80 -3.07 6.75
C CYS A 91 21.89 -3.80 5.96
N LEU A 92 23.09 -3.21 5.94
CA LEU A 92 24.28 -3.81 5.39
C LEU A 92 25.01 -4.59 6.49
N PHE A 93 25.53 -5.77 6.16
CA PHE A 93 26.29 -6.59 7.10
C PHE A 93 27.47 -7.26 6.42
N THR A 94 28.51 -7.55 7.21
CA THR A 94 29.64 -8.38 6.80
C THR A 94 29.71 -9.61 7.72
N TYR A 95 29.61 -10.80 7.14
CA TYR A 95 29.73 -12.05 7.87
C TYR A 95 30.72 -12.98 7.20
N ARG A 96 31.77 -13.40 7.93
CA ARG A 96 32.85 -14.27 7.40
C ARG A 96 33.43 -13.76 6.06
N ASN A 97 33.76 -12.47 6.00
CA ASN A 97 34.26 -11.78 4.80
C ASN A 97 33.30 -11.79 3.60
N LYS A 98 32.00 -12.02 3.84
CA LYS A 98 30.95 -11.85 2.84
C LYS A 98 30.06 -10.69 3.24
N ASP A 99 30.00 -9.71 2.36
CA ASP A 99 29.06 -8.61 2.50
C ASP A 99 27.67 -9.04 2.02
N GLY A 100 26.65 -8.51 2.66
CA GLY A 100 25.27 -8.77 2.34
C GLY A 100 24.38 -7.62 2.79
N ARG A 101 23.13 -7.72 2.39
CA ARG A 101 22.08 -6.78 2.79
C ARG A 101 20.80 -7.52 3.12
N PHE A 102 20.03 -6.95 4.04
CA PHE A 102 18.67 -7.36 4.36
C PHE A 102 17.83 -6.13 4.66
N TRP A 103 16.52 -6.30 4.67
CA TRP A 103 15.58 -5.23 4.96
C TRP A 103 14.69 -5.59 6.13
N ILE A 104 14.40 -4.58 6.94
CA ILE A 104 13.38 -4.65 7.98
C ILE A 104 12.19 -3.84 7.49
N CYS A 105 11.03 -4.49 7.39
CA CYS A 105 9.84 -3.96 6.75
C CYS A 105 8.68 -3.85 7.75
N GLY A 106 7.96 -2.74 7.69
CA GLY A 106 6.72 -2.54 8.44
C GLY A 106 6.89 -2.36 9.94
N LYS A 107 5.76 -2.18 10.63
CA LYS A 107 5.75 -2.08 12.10
C LYS A 107 6.01 -3.43 12.77
N GLU A 108 5.70 -4.53 12.10
CA GLU A 108 5.98 -5.90 12.56
C GLU A 108 7.48 -6.22 12.57
N ARG A 109 8.31 -5.38 11.94
CA ARG A 109 9.76 -5.58 11.78
C ARG A 109 10.07 -6.91 11.09
N LEU A 110 9.31 -7.24 10.05
CA LEU A 110 9.55 -8.43 9.26
C LEU A 110 10.89 -8.31 8.53
N VAL A 111 11.67 -9.39 8.55
CA VAL A 111 13.02 -9.41 7.99
C VAL A 111 12.99 -10.11 6.64
N TYR A 112 13.30 -9.37 5.58
CA TYR A 112 13.51 -9.90 4.25
C TYR A 112 15.01 -9.99 3.97
N ALA A 113 15.54 -11.21 3.86
CA ALA A 113 16.98 -11.44 3.72
C ALA A 113 17.28 -12.51 2.64
N PRO A 114 17.12 -12.20 1.34
CA PRO A 114 17.32 -13.15 0.26
C PRO A 114 18.76 -13.67 0.16
N GLY A 115 19.73 -12.87 0.63
CA GLY A 115 21.15 -13.21 0.68
C GLY A 115 21.62 -13.86 1.98
N TYR A 116 20.72 -14.28 2.87
CA TYR A 116 21.10 -14.81 4.18
C TYR A 116 21.93 -16.10 4.06
N PRO A 117 23.15 -16.15 4.65
CA PRO A 117 24.09 -17.24 4.39
C PRO A 117 23.72 -18.58 5.04
N GLN A 118 22.81 -18.60 6.02
CA GLN A 118 22.34 -19.82 6.69
C GLN A 118 20.87 -20.09 6.39
N LYS A 119 20.57 -20.92 5.39
CA LYS A 119 19.18 -21.27 5.04
C LYS A 119 18.43 -22.09 6.11
N TRP A 120 19.14 -22.63 7.11
CA TRP A 120 18.60 -23.57 8.10
C TRP A 120 19.03 -23.15 9.52
N CYS A 121 18.56 -22.00 9.99
CA CYS A 121 18.74 -21.59 11.37
C CYS A 121 17.51 -22.01 12.19
N TRP A 122 17.70 -22.77 13.26
CA TRP A 122 16.62 -23.19 14.15
C TRP A 122 16.16 -22.00 14.99
N GLY A 123 15.09 -21.33 14.56
CA GLY A 123 14.43 -20.24 15.31
C GLY A 123 14.46 -18.86 14.66
N CYS A 124 15.04 -18.70 13.47
CA CYS A 124 14.94 -17.45 12.72
C CYS A 124 13.78 -17.51 11.73
N VAL A 125 12.85 -16.55 11.81
CA VAL A 125 11.83 -16.31 10.78
C VAL A 125 12.43 -15.30 9.80
N VAL A 126 12.98 -15.81 8.70
CA VAL A 126 13.44 -15.01 7.56
C VAL A 126 12.40 -15.18 6.46
N LEU A 127 11.82 -14.08 5.98
CA LEU A 127 10.93 -14.06 4.81
C LEU A 127 11.73 -14.06 3.51
#